data_AF-A0A396MT28-F1
#
_entry.id   AF-A0A396MT28-F1
#
_cell.length_a   1.000
_cell.length_b   1.000
_cell.length_c   1.000
_cell.angle_alpha   90.00
_cell.angle_beta   90.00
_cell.angle_gamma   90.00
#
_symmetry.space_group_name_H-M   'P 1'
#
loop_
_entity.id
_entity.type
_entity.pdbx_description
1 polymer ?
#
loop_
_entity_poly.entity_id
_entity_poly.type
_entity_poly.pdbx_seq_one_letter_code
_entity_poly.pdbx_strand_id
1 'polypeptide(L)' 'MLTLKFFCGSSNRKIKGLVWEEDGFLLIYKRLEAGTFQWPRSEAEARNITSEQYHLLMSGYSIAPSVHKIDPKHPV' A
#
# COMPACT_ATOMS: atom_id res chain seq x y z
N MET A 1 -24.28 -2.39 -1.47
CA MET A 1 -23.08 -2.06 -0.66
C MET A 1 -21.90 -1.91 -1.60
N LEU A 2 -21.36 -0.69 -1.73
CA LEU A 2 -20.18 -0.42 -2.55
C LEU A 2 -18.96 -1.11 -1.92
N THR A 3 -18.31 -2.01 -2.67
CA THR A 3 -17.14 -2.75 -2.19
C THR A 3 -15.92 -2.36 -3.01
N LEU A 4 -14.87 -1.88 -2.34
CA LEU A 4 -13.58 -1.56 -2.95
C LEU A 4 -12.55 -2.61 -2.57
N LYS A 5 -11.94 -3.25 -3.58
CA LYS A 5 -10.85 -4.20 -3.41
C LYS A 5 -9.61 -3.71 -4.15
N PHE A 6 -8.48 -3.67 -3.46
CA PHE A 6 -7.21 -3.34 -4.07
C PHE A 6 -6.35 -4.57 -4.29
N PHE A 7 -5.61 -4.58 -5.40
CA PHE A 7 -4.64 -5.61 -5.72
C PHE A 7 -3.45 -4.98 -6.46
N CYS A 8 -2.29 -5.60 -6.29
CA CYS A 8 -1.05 -5.13 -6.90
C CYS A 8 -0.47 -6.22 -7.79
N GLY A 9 -0.01 -5.83 -8.98
CA GLY A 9 0.63 -6.77 -9.90
C GLY A 9 1.98 -7.25 -9.38
N SER A 10 2.50 -8.35 -9.94
CA SER A 10 3.78 -8.95 -9.52
C SER A 10 4.98 -8.00 -9.54
N SER A 11 4.98 -7.03 -10.46
CA SER A 11 6.04 -6.01 -10.55
C SER A 11 5.96 -4.91 -9.48
N ASN A 12 4.92 -4.87 -8.65
CA ASN A 12 4.68 -3.80 -7.68
C ASN A 12 4.61 -2.37 -8.26
N ARG A 13 4.54 -2.21 -9.59
CA ARG A 13 4.49 -0.88 -10.22
C ARG A 13 3.08 -0.33 -10.40
N LYS A 14 2.08 -1.20 -10.25
CA LYS A 14 0.67 -0.90 -10.55
C LYS A 14 -0.22 -1.40 -9.43
N ILE A 15 -0.98 -0.49 -8.84
CA ILE A 15 -2.11 -0.83 -7.97
C ILE A 15 -3.39 -0.72 -8.80
N LYS A 16 -4.29 -1.67 -8.63
CA LYS A 16 -5.62 -1.68 -9.21
C LYS A 16 -6.64 -1.69 -8.10
N GLY A 17 -7.65 -0.83 -8.22
CA GLY A 17 -8.84 -0.81 -7.37
C GLY A 17 -10.04 -1.29 -8.17
N LEU A 18 -10.69 -2.36 -7.72
CA LEU A 18 -11.96 -2.82 -8.25
C LEU A 18 -13.07 -2.33 -7.32
N VAL A 19 -13.91 -1.46 -7.84
CA VAL A 19 -15.11 -0.98 -7.16
C VAL A 19 -16.29 -1.70 -7.78
N TRP A 20 -17.02 -2.48 -6.99
CA TRP A 20 -18.24 -3.16 -7.44
C TRP A 20 -19.46 -2.32 -7.08
N GLU A 21 -20.27 -2.02 -8.09
CA GLU A 21 -21.57 -1.35 -8.01
C GLU A 21 -22.68 -2.31 -8.46
N GLU A 22 -23.94 -1.92 -8.34
CA GLU A 22 -25.07 -2.86 -8.51
C GLU A 22 -25.17 -3.42 -9.94
N ASP A 23 -24.85 -2.61 -10.93
CA ASP A 23 -24.97 -2.91 -12.36
C ASP A 23 -23.62 -3.18 -13.05
N GLY A 24 -22.50 -3.07 -12.33
CA GLY A 24 -21.19 -3.20 -12.92
C GLY A 24 -20.02 -2.98 -11.97
N PHE A 25 -18.85 -2.73 -12.55
CA PHE A 25 -17.64 -2.42 -11.79
C PHE A 25 -16.83 -1.29 -12.43
N LEU A 26 -16.21 -0.48 -11.59
CA LEU A 26 -15.17 0.46 -11.99
C LEU A 26 -13.81 -0.17 -11.69
N LEU A 27 -12.91 -0.13 -12.68
CA LEU A 27 -11.52 -0.53 -12.50
C LEU A 27 -10.61 0.70 -12.55
N ILE A 28 -10.07 1.08 -11.41
CA ILE A 28 -9.12 2.18 -11.28
C ILE A 28 -7.72 1.59 -11.32
N TYR A 29 -6.81 2.20 -12.07
CA TYR A 29 -5.40 1.82 -12.06
C TYR A 29 -4.53 3.02 -11.70
N LYS A 30 -3.54 2.80 -10.83
CA LYS A 30 -2.47 3.76 -10.54
C LYS A 30 -1.14 3.11 -10.85
N ARG A 31 -0.34 3.75 -11.72
CA ARG A 31 0.99 3.30 -12.10
C ARG A 31 2.04 4.29 -11.63
N LEU A 32 3.14 3.80 -11.09
CA LEU A 32 4.34 4.61 -10.87
C LEU A 32 5.20 4.60 -12.12
N GLU A 33 5.54 5.78 -12.62
CA GLU A 33 6.45 5.93 -13.75
C GLU A 33 7.90 5.54 -13.38
N ALA A 34 8.28 5.74 -12.12
CA ALA A 34 9.54 5.29 -11.54
C ALA A 34 9.31 4.62 -10.17
N GLY A 35 10.13 3.62 -9.84
CA GLY A 35 10.05 2.88 -8.58
C GLY A 35 8.91 1.86 -8.51
N THR A 36 8.64 1.37 -7.29
CA THR A 36 7.64 0.34 -6.98
C THR A 36 6.94 0.65 -5.67
N PHE A 37 5.66 0.30 -5.56
CA PHE A 37 4.93 0.35 -4.30
C PHE A 37 5.50 -0.65 -3.29
N GLN A 38 5.58 -0.23 -2.03
CA GLN A 38 5.78 -1.12 -0.88
C GLN A 38 4.47 -1.83 -0.53
N TRP A 39 3.97 -2.63 -1.47
CA TRP A 39 2.69 -3.32 -1.34
C TRP A 39 2.75 -4.43 -0.28
N PRO A 40 1.80 -4.49 0.69
CA PRO A 40 1.78 -5.53 1.72
C PRO A 40 1.68 -6.92 1.08
N ARG A 41 2.51 -7.85 1.57
CA ARG A 41 2.62 -9.22 1.01
C ARG A 41 1.83 -10.24 1.81
N SER A 42 1.34 -9.88 2.99
CA SER A 42 0.49 -10.71 3.82
C SER A 42 -0.78 -9.98 4.23
N GLU A 43 -1.82 -10.74 4.56
CA GLU A 43 -3.06 -10.19 5.12
C GLU A 43 -2.80 -9.47 6.45
N ALA A 44 -1.90 -10.02 7.27
CA ALA A 44 -1.50 -9.41 8.54
C ALA A 44 -0.86 -8.03 8.32
N GLU A 45 0.07 -7.88 7.36
CA GLU A 45 0.63 -6.58 6.99
C GLU A 45 -0.46 -5.62 6.53
N ALA A 46 -1.35 -6.06 5.63
CA ALA A 46 -2.42 -5.20 5.10
C ALA A 46 -3.37 -4.71 6.21
N ARG A 47 -3.73 -5.57 7.16
CA ARG A 47 -4.60 -5.23 8.31
C ARG A 47 -3.94 -4.26 9.29
N ASN A 48 -2.61 -4.26 9.38
CA ASN A 48 -1.85 -3.43 10.32
C ASN A 48 -1.39 -2.09 9.74
N ILE A 49 -1.73 -1.78 8.48
CA ILE A 49 -1.40 -0.48 7.87
C ILE A 49 -2.16 0.65 8.60
N THR A 50 -1.42 1.61 9.11
CA THR A 50 -1.98 2.86 9.66
C THR A 50 -2.47 3.79 8.55
N SER A 51 -3.33 4.75 8.88
CA SER A 51 -3.80 5.76 7.92
C SER A 51 -2.66 6.57 7.29
N GLU A 52 -1.61 6.88 8.06
CA GLU A 52 -0.42 7.57 7.56
C GLU A 52 0.35 6.70 6.56
N GLN A 53 0.62 5.45 6.92
CA GLN A 53 1.27 4.49 6.02
C GLN A 53 0.45 4.25 4.74
N TYR A 54 -0.89 4.23 4.85
CA TYR A 54 -1.76 4.15 3.68
C TYR A 54 -1.56 5.37 2.76
N HIS A 55 -1.50 6.58 3.31
CA HIS A 55 -1.26 7.79 2.51
C HIS A 55 0.11 7.76 1.81
N LEU A 56 1.15 7.31 2.52
CA LEU A 56 2.48 7.11 1.97
C LEU A 56 2.48 6.07 0.84
N LEU A 57 1.83 4.91 1.07
CA LEU A 57 1.67 3.86 0.07
C LEU A 57 0.98 4.40 -1.18
N MET A 58 -0.13 5.10 -1.02
CA MET A 58 -0.88 5.68 -2.13
C MET A 58 -0.05 6.74 -2.86
N SER A 59 0.85 7.45 -2.18
CA SER A 59 1.75 8.44 -2.78
C SER A 59 3.01 7.83 -3.40
N GLY A 60 3.27 6.54 -3.19
CA GLY A 60 4.47 5.86 -3.67
C GLY A 60 5.70 6.01 -2.77
N TYR A 61 5.53 6.53 -1.55
CA TYR A 61 6.58 6.63 -0.55
C TYR A 61 6.74 5.32 0.25
N SER A 62 7.89 5.19 0.93
CA SER A 62 8.11 4.07 1.84
C SER A 62 7.13 4.11 3.01
N ILE A 63 6.49 2.98 3.30
CA ILE A 63 5.65 2.80 4.50
C ILE A 63 6.45 2.35 5.72
N ALA A 64 7.70 1.94 5.51
CA ALA A 64 8.62 1.56 6.56
C ALA A 64 9.48 2.78 6.95
N PRO A 65 9.65 3.05 8.26
CA PRO A 65 10.50 4.14 8.72
C PRO A 65 11.96 3.82 8.39
N SER A 66 12.66 4.79 7.80
CA SER A 66 14.10 4.71 7.54
C SER A 66 14.94 5.10 8.76
N VAL A 67 14.32 5.72 9.77
CA VAL A 67 14.96 6.12 11.03
C VAL A 67 14.52 5.16 12.12
N HIS A 68 15.49 4.50 12.74
CA HIS A 68 15.26 3.60 13.85
C HIS A 68 15.52 4.31 15.18
N LYS A 69 14.69 4.03 16.17
CA LYS A 69 14.96 4.48 17.54
C LYS A 69 16.19 3.73 18.04
N ILE A 70 17.18 4.48 18.51
CA ILE A 70 18.34 3.92 19.21
C ILE A 70 17.87 3.59 20.63
N ASP A 71 18.06 2.34 21.08
CA ASP A 71 17.91 2.03 22.50
C ASP A 71 19.10 2.63 23.25
N PRO A 72 18.89 3.59 24.17
CA PRO A 72 19.97 4.23 24.89
C PRO A 72 20.89 3.25 25.66
N LYS A 73 20.39 2.05 25.98
CA LYS A 73 21.17 1.04 26.72
C LYS A 73 22.15 0.25 25.86
N HIS A 74 22.01 0.28 24.54
CA HIS A 74 22.90 -0.41 23.60
C HIS A 74 23.13 0.48 22.37
N PRO A 75 24.08 1.44 22.43
CA PRO A 75 24.47 2.18 21.26
C PRO A 75 25.11 1.23 20.22
N VAL A 76 24.70 1.40 18.97
CA VAL A 76 25.28 0.74 17.78
C VAL A 76 26.68 1.25 17.49
#